data_AF-A0A521ETH4-F1
#
_entry.id   AF-A0A521ETH4-F1
#
_cell.length_a   1.000
_cell.length_b   1.000
_cell.length_c   1.000
_cell.angle_alpha   90.00
_cell.angle_beta   90.00
_cell.angle_gamma   90.00
#
_symmetry.space_group_name_H-M   'P 1'
#
loop_
_entity.id
_entity.type
_entity.pdbx_description
1 polymer ?
#
loop_
_entity_poly.entity_id
_entity_poly.type
_entity_poly.pdbx_seq_one_letter_code
_entity_poly.pdbx_strand_id
1 'polypeptide(L)'
;MMALGADLVADDRVRLYMDGNLALAEAAPNIGGLIEARGLGLLRAVSVGPVPVGFVVDMAQEEPERLPEPRSILILRQTVPLLRGAGVSNLPAALLLLMKNGCADPEWPNQ
;
A
#
# COMPACT_ATOMS: atom_id res chain seq x y z
N MET A 1 9.34 3.01 3.20
CA MET A 1 8.79 3.86 2.12
C MET A 1 8.98 5.35 2.39
N MET A 2 8.64 5.87 3.58
CA MET A 2 8.74 7.33 3.83
C MET A 2 10.14 7.94 3.61
N ALA A 3 11.20 7.26 4.06
CA ALA A 3 12.58 7.69 3.80
C ALA A 3 12.95 7.75 2.31
N LEU A 4 12.12 7.16 1.44
CA LEU A 4 12.28 7.17 -0.02
C LEU A 4 11.31 8.13 -0.73
N GLY A 5 10.62 9.00 0.03
CA GLY A 5 9.76 10.06 -0.50
C GLY A 5 8.26 9.73 -0.60
N ALA A 6 7.79 8.67 0.04
CA ALA A 6 6.36 8.41 0.17
C ALA A 6 5.76 9.12 1.39
N ASP A 7 4.53 9.61 1.27
CA ASP A 7 3.80 10.18 2.40
C ASP A 7 3.06 9.10 3.21
N LEU A 8 2.93 9.31 4.53
CA LEU A 8 2.14 8.44 5.40
C LEU A 8 0.65 8.78 5.26
N VAL A 9 -0.21 7.80 5.09
CA VAL A 9 -1.67 7.98 5.25
C VAL A 9 -2.07 7.62 6.68
N ALA A 10 -1.71 6.41 7.12
CA ALA A 10 -1.96 5.90 8.46
C ALA A 10 -0.98 4.77 8.83
N ASP A 11 -0.89 4.45 10.11
CA ASP A 11 -0.23 3.26 10.65
C ASP A 11 -1.23 2.48 11.54
N ASP A 12 -1.08 1.16 11.64
CA ASP A 12 -1.92 0.20 12.37
C ASP A 12 -3.40 0.13 11.95
N ARG A 13 -4.17 1.23 12.05
CA ARG A 13 -5.59 1.28 11.67
C ARG A 13 -5.87 2.33 10.61
N VAL A 14 -6.48 1.87 9.52
CA VAL A 14 -6.93 2.69 8.40
C VAL A 14 -8.46 2.72 8.40
N ARG A 15 -9.05 3.90 8.22
CA ARG A 15 -10.47 4.02 7.91
C ARG A 15 -10.66 3.96 6.39
N LEU A 16 -11.49 3.02 5.96
CA LEU A 16 -11.88 2.85 4.57
C LEU A 16 -13.35 3.22 4.37
N TYR A 17 -13.64 3.98 3.32
CA TYR A 17 -15.02 4.29 2.93
C TYR A 17 -15.11 4.53 1.41
N MET A 18 -16.33 4.47 0.88
CA MET A 18 -16.60 4.80 -0.51
C MET A 18 -16.88 6.30 -0.65
N ASP A 19 -16.23 6.94 -1.61
CA ASP A 19 -16.62 8.24 -2.15
C ASP A 19 -16.85 8.11 -3.66
N GLY A 20 -18.12 8.17 -4.07
CA GLY A 20 -18.54 7.76 -5.40
C GLY A 20 -18.10 6.33 -5.72
N ASN A 21 -17.25 6.19 -6.74
CA ASN A 21 -16.68 4.92 -7.18
C ASN A 21 -15.26 4.67 -6.66
N LEU A 22 -14.75 5.50 -5.75
CA LEU A 22 -13.40 5.34 -5.19
C LEU A 22 -13.48 4.79 -3.77
N ALA A 23 -12.65 3.80 -3.47
CA ALA A 23 -12.38 3.38 -2.10
C ALA A 23 -11.28 4.27 -1.53
N LEU A 24 -11.63 5.18 -0.63
CA LEU A 24 -10.70 6.10 0.01
C LEU A 24 -10.19 5.55 1.34
N ALA A 25 -8.92 5.81 1.62
CA ALA A 25 -8.22 5.51 2.86
C ALA A 25 -7.80 6.80 3.57
N GLU A 26 -8.02 6.84 4.88
CA GLU A 26 -7.51 7.89 5.76
C GLU A 26 -7.10 7.29 7.11
N ALA A 27 -6.35 8.06 7.90
CA ALA A 27 -6.03 7.67 9.27
C ALA A 27 -7.29 7.49 10.12
N ALA A 28 -7.32 6.43 10.94
CA ALA A 28 -8.35 6.31 11.95
C ALA A 28 -8.26 7.48 12.97
N PRO A 29 -9.40 7.92 13.55
CA PRO A 29 -9.39 8.97 14.55
C PRO A 29 -8.45 8.67 15.71
N ASN A 30 -7.81 9.71 16.24
CA ASN A 30 -6.90 9.68 17.40
C ASN A 30 -5.53 9.02 17.19
N ILE A 31 -5.24 8.41 16.03
CA ILE A 31 -3.92 7.81 15.74
C ILE A 31 -3.24 8.37 14.48
N GLY A 32 -3.85 9.37 13.82
CA GLY A 32 -3.26 10.03 12.66
C GLY A 32 -1.90 10.66 12.96
N GLY A 33 -0.94 10.46 12.05
CA GLY A 33 0.41 11.00 12.15
C GLY A 33 1.28 10.35 13.24
N LEU A 34 0.90 9.15 13.72
CA LEU A 34 1.70 8.35 14.64
C LEU A 34 2.20 7.08 13.96
N ILE A 35 3.42 6.65 14.29
CA ILE A 35 3.99 5.36 13.88
C ILE A 35 4.55 4.66 15.11
N GLU A 36 4.25 3.37 15.30
CA GLU A 36 4.93 2.55 16.30
C GLU A 36 6.25 2.01 15.75
N ALA A 37 7.36 2.59 16.19
CA ALA A 37 8.68 2.05 15.90
C ALA A 37 9.13 1.17 17.07
N ARG A 38 9.06 -0.15 16.89
CA ARG A 38 9.48 -1.13 17.92
C ARG A 38 10.91 -0.84 18.38
N GLY A 39 11.10 -0.74 19.69
CA GLY A 39 12.37 -0.38 20.33
C GLY A 39 12.62 1.12 20.49
N LEU A 40 11.83 1.99 19.85
CA LEU A 40 11.91 3.45 19.94
C LEU A 40 10.65 4.06 20.58
N GLY A 41 9.49 3.41 20.41
CA GLY A 41 8.19 3.90 20.89
C GLY A 41 7.37 4.55 19.77
N LEU A 42 6.43 5.42 20.16
CA LEU A 42 5.58 6.14 19.21
C LEU A 42 6.30 7.37 18.66
N LEU A 43 6.40 7.44 17.33
CA LEU A 43 6.99 8.56 16.60
C LEU A 43 5.90 9.41 15.96
N ARG A 44 6.20 10.70 15.74
CA ARG A 44 5.33 11.59 14.95
C ARG A 44 5.78 11.61 13.50
N ALA A 45 4.81 11.60 12.59
CA ALA A 45 4.98 11.76 11.16
C ALA A 45 3.89 12.69 10.61
N VAL A 46 4.19 13.39 9.52
CA VAL A 46 3.16 14.12 8.77
C VAL A 46 2.31 13.09 8.03
N SER A 47 1.01 13.07 8.31
CA SER A 47 0.05 12.25 7.58
C SER A 47 -0.70 13.05 6.53
N VAL A 48 -1.02 12.41 5.41
CA VAL A 48 -1.85 12.95 4.32
C VAL A 48 -3.13 12.13 4.17
N GLY A 49 -4.11 12.65 3.44
CA GLY A 49 -5.35 11.93 3.12
C GLY A 49 -6.60 12.80 3.21
N PRO A 50 -7.77 12.25 2.82
CA PRO A 50 -7.98 10.90 2.30
C PRO A 50 -7.37 10.67 0.90
N VAL A 51 -7.00 9.43 0.57
CA VAL A 51 -6.46 9.05 -0.76
C VAL A 51 -7.07 7.73 -1.26
N PRO A 52 -7.22 7.53 -2.59
CA PRO A 52 -7.71 6.27 -3.13
C PRO A 52 -6.72 5.11 -2.93
N VAL A 53 -7.24 3.91 -2.69
CA VAL A 53 -6.42 2.68 -2.62
C VAL A 53 -6.04 2.22 -4.02
N GLY A 54 -4.76 2.31 -4.37
CA GLY A 54 -4.25 1.92 -5.69
C GLY A 54 -3.69 0.50 -5.78
N PHE A 55 -3.11 -0.02 -4.69
CA PHE A 55 -2.50 -1.36 -4.62
C PHE A 55 -2.64 -1.92 -3.20
N VAL A 56 -2.66 -3.25 -3.08
CA VAL A 56 -2.52 -3.96 -1.81
C VAL A 56 -1.27 -4.83 -1.86
N VAL A 57 -0.47 -4.79 -0.80
CA VAL A 57 0.70 -5.66 -0.64
C VAL A 57 0.49 -6.52 0.60
N ASP A 58 0.34 -7.82 0.40
CA ASP A 58 0.24 -8.80 1.48
C ASP A 58 1.64 -9.20 1.95
N MET A 59 1.99 -8.78 3.17
CA MET A 59 3.28 -9.06 3.79
C MET A 59 3.34 -10.41 4.50
N ALA A 60 2.25 -11.19 4.51
CA ALA A 60 2.18 -12.52 5.11
C ALA A 60 2.36 -13.66 4.10
N GLN A 61 2.21 -13.39 2.81
CA GLN A 61 2.34 -14.39 1.74
C GLN A 61 3.59 -14.15 0.90
N GLU A 62 4.33 -15.23 0.65
CA GLU A 62 5.47 -15.24 -0.28
C GLU A 62 4.99 -15.40 -1.73
N GLU A 63 5.78 -14.91 -2.68
CA GLU A 63 5.59 -15.14 -4.10
C GLU A 63 6.66 -16.11 -4.63
N PRO A 64 6.34 -17.40 -4.86
CA PRO A 64 7.32 -18.36 -5.33
C PRO A 64 7.59 -18.26 -6.84
N GLU A 65 6.68 -17.66 -7.60
CA GLU A 65 6.79 -17.54 -9.06
C GLU A 65 7.73 -16.39 -9.43
N ARG A 66 8.68 -16.65 -10.33
CA ARG A 66 9.60 -15.60 -10.84
C ARG A 66 8.84 -14.50 -11.61
N LEU A 67 7.79 -14.89 -12.31
CA LEU A 67 6.87 -14.02 -13.04
C LEU A 67 5.46 -14.44 -12.62
N PRO A 68 4.89 -13.80 -11.58
CA PRO A 68 3.59 -14.17 -11.08
C PRO A 68 2.48 -13.66 -11.98
N GLU A 69 1.43 -14.46 -12.10
CA GLU A 69 0.19 -14.03 -12.75
C GLU A 69 -0.44 -12.83 -12.00
N PRO A 70 -1.07 -11.88 -12.71
CA PRO A 70 -1.76 -10.76 -12.08
C PRO A 70 -2.83 -11.23 -11.08
N ARG A 71 -2.86 -10.63 -9.89
CA ARG A 71 -3.87 -10.90 -8.86
C ARG A 71 -4.56 -9.62 -8.43
N SER A 72 -5.78 -9.77 -7.93
CA SER A 72 -6.56 -8.67 -7.38
C SER A 72 -7.28 -9.08 -6.11
N ILE A 73 -7.69 -8.07 -5.34
CA ILE A 73 -8.47 -8.21 -4.12
C ILE A 73 -9.60 -7.18 -4.11
N LEU A 74 -10.73 -7.54 -3.51
CA LEU A 74 -11.85 -6.63 -3.31
C LEU A 74 -11.64 -5.82 -2.02
N ILE A 75 -11.49 -4.51 -2.17
CA ILE A 75 -11.54 -3.54 -1.06
C ILE A 75 -12.84 -2.76 -1.17
N LEU A 76 -13.75 -2.97 -0.20
CA LEU A 76 -15.12 -2.47 -0.26
C LEU A 76 -15.83 -2.92 -1.54
N ARG A 77 -15.96 -2.04 -2.53
CA ARG A 77 -16.58 -2.30 -3.85
C ARG A 77 -15.60 -2.09 -5.01
N GLN A 78 -14.30 -1.97 -4.73
CA GLN A 78 -13.26 -1.74 -5.72
C GLN A 78 -12.33 -2.95 -5.80
N THR A 79 -12.08 -3.41 -7.02
CA THR A 79 -11.07 -4.44 -7.30
C THR A 79 -9.74 -3.73 -7.49
N VAL A 80 -8.77 -4.02 -6.61
CA VAL A 80 -7.44 -3.42 -6.64
C VAL A 80 -6.36 -4.50 -6.84
N PRO A 81 -5.22 -4.18 -7.46
CA PRO A 81 -4.16 -5.15 -7.69
C PRO A 81 -3.54 -5.61 -6.36
N LEU A 82 -3.26 -6.92 -6.26
CA LEU A 82 -2.70 -7.57 -5.07
C LEU A 82 -1.29 -8.09 -5.37
N LEU A 83 -0.34 -7.64 -4.56
CA LEU A 83 1.05 -8.09 -4.54
C LEU A 83 1.31 -8.94 -3.30
N ARG A 84 2.16 -9.95 -3.42
CA ARG A 84 2.68 -10.73 -2.30
C ARG A 84 4.11 -10.29 -2.02
N GLY A 85 4.36 -9.79 -0.82
CA GLY A 85 5.59 -9.09 -0.45
C GLY A 85 6.44 -9.80 0.60
N ALA A 86 5.99 -10.93 1.17
CA ALA A 86 6.77 -11.61 2.20
C ALA A 86 8.10 -12.13 1.61
N GLY A 87 9.19 -11.94 2.35
CA GLY A 87 10.53 -12.37 1.93
C GLY A 87 11.20 -11.52 0.84
N VAL A 88 10.51 -10.53 0.25
CA VAL A 88 11.08 -9.69 -0.82
C VAL A 88 11.97 -8.58 -0.23
N SER A 89 13.29 -8.81 -0.24
CA SER A 89 14.28 -7.94 0.41
C SER A 89 14.34 -6.51 -0.13
N ASN A 90 14.08 -6.32 -1.43
CA ASN A 90 14.12 -5.02 -2.11
C ASN A 90 12.71 -4.42 -2.35
N LEU A 91 11.69 -4.90 -1.65
CA LEU A 91 10.29 -4.53 -1.86
C LEU A 91 10.06 -3.00 -1.93
N PRO A 92 10.60 -2.16 -1.02
CA PRO A 92 10.38 -0.72 -1.10
C PRO A 92 10.86 -0.09 -2.41
N ALA A 93 12.02 -0.55 -2.92
CA ALA A 93 12.58 -0.04 -4.17
C ALA A 93 11.78 -0.53 -5.39
N ALA A 94 11.36 -1.80 -5.38
CA ALA A 94 10.52 -2.39 -6.43
C ALA A 94 9.16 -1.69 -6.53
N LEU A 95 8.50 -1.41 -5.40
CA LEU A 95 7.23 -0.68 -5.36
C LEU A 95 7.36 0.73 -5.92
N LEU A 96 8.45 1.45 -5.60
CA LEU A 96 8.68 2.78 -6.19
C LEU A 96 8.87 2.72 -7.70
N LEU A 97 9.60 1.71 -8.21
CA LEU A 97 9.78 1.55 -9.65
C LEU A 97 8.45 1.25 -10.34
N LEU A 98 7.65 0.35 -9.76
CA LEU A 98 6.31 0.00 -10.23
C LEU A 98 5.39 1.24 -10.25
N MET A 99 5.31 2.00 -9.15
CA MET A 99 4.44 3.18 -9.07
C MET A 99 4.87 4.29 -10.04
N LYS A 100 6.16 4.38 -10.37
CA LYS A 100 6.67 5.40 -11.30
C LYS A 100 6.55 5.01 -12.78
N ASN A 101 6.60 3.72 -13.10
CA ASN A 101 6.78 3.25 -14.48
C ASN A 101 5.74 2.21 -14.92
N GLY A 102 4.85 1.76 -14.03
CA GLY A 102 3.94 0.66 -14.30
C GLY A 102 4.64 -0.71 -14.35
N CYS A 103 3.89 -1.73 -14.75
CA CYS A 103 4.39 -3.07 -15.02
C CYS A 103 4.58 -3.26 -16.53
N ALA A 104 5.64 -3.98 -16.92
CA ALA A 104 5.89 -4.27 -18.33
C ALA A 104 4.92 -5.31 -18.93
N ASP A 105 4.26 -6.08 -18.08
CA ASP A 105 3.24 -7.05 -18.48
C ASP A 105 1.95 -6.32 -18.90
N PRO A 106 1.47 -6.47 -20.14
CA PRO A 106 0.26 -5.80 -20.61
C PRO A 106 -1.02 -6.28 -19.92
N GLU A 107 -1.03 -7.44 -19.28
CA GLU A 107 -2.20 -7.93 -18.52
C GLU A 107 -2.29 -7.30 -17.13
N TRP A 108 -1.25 -6.59 -16.69
CA TRP A 108 -1.30 -5.83 -15.46
C TRP A 108 -2.11 -4.54 -15.61
N PRO A 109 -2.89 -4.16 -14.59
CA PRO A 109 -3.53 -2.86 -14.53
C PRO A 109 -2.44 -1.79 -14.37
N ASN A 110 -2.06 -1.18 -15.48
CA ASN A 110 -1.21 0.00 -15.50
C ASN A 110 -2.03 1.23 -15.09
N GLN A 111 -1.43 2.08 -14.25
CA GLN A 111 -2.05 3.32 -13.77
C GLN A 111 -2.27 4.33 -14.89
#